data_AF-A0A134AKV3-F1
#
_entry.id   AF-A0A134AKV3-F1
#
_cell.length_a   1.000
_cell.length_b   1.000
_cell.length_c   1.000
_cell.angle_alpha   90.00
_cell.angle_beta   90.00
_cell.angle_gamma   90.00
#
_symmetry.space_group_name_H-M   'P 1'
#
loop_
_entity.id
_entity.type
_entity.pdbx_description
1 polymer ?
#
loop_
_entity_poly.entity_id
_entity_poly.type
_entity_poly.pdbx_seq_one_letter_code
_entity_poly.pdbx_strand_id
1 'polypeptide(L)' 'MAEYKTNPEQLAKNREYKRKNREKLKIQTYRSHGLLYIREHATLEDLKEFKKIIEDKEKELLSD' A
#
# COMPACT_ATOMS: atom_id res chain seq x y z
N MET A 1 16.14 -31.00 -11.22
CA MET A 1 15.01 -30.05 -11.23
C MET A 1 14.85 -29.55 -9.81
N ALA A 2 14.96 -28.25 -9.54
CA ALA A 2 14.73 -27.73 -8.19
C ALA A 2 13.23 -27.86 -7.87
N GLU A 3 12.87 -28.60 -6.81
CA GLU A 3 11.50 -28.67 -6.32
C GLU A 3 11.10 -27.30 -5.76
N TYR A 4 10.34 -26.54 -6.54
CA TYR A 4 9.76 -25.29 -6.06
C TYR A 4 8.59 -25.59 -5.13
N LYS A 5 8.56 -24.96 -3.95
CA LYS A 5 7.48 -25.05 -2.96
C LYS A 5 6.09 -24.66 -3.53
N THR A 6 6.04 -23.98 -4.67
CA THR A 6 4.82 -23.48 -5.31
C THR A 6 4.68 -24.06 -6.72
N ASN A 7 3.55 -24.70 -7.00
CA ASN A 7 3.26 -25.30 -8.31
C ASN A 7 3.14 -24.19 -9.40
N PRO A 8 3.66 -24.41 -10.62
CA PRO A 8 3.44 -23.55 -11.79
C PRO A 8 2.00 -23.02 -11.96
N GLU A 9 0.99 -23.84 -11.70
CA GLU A 9 -0.42 -23.45 -11.81
C GLU A 9 -0.83 -22.41 -10.75
N GLN A 10 -0.32 -22.55 -9.52
CA GLN A 10 -0.55 -21.57 -8.45
C GLN A 10 0.13 -20.24 -8.79
N LEU A 11 1.33 -20.29 -9.39
CA LEU A 11 2.02 -19.10 -9.87
C LEU A 11 1.23 -18.40 -10.99
N ALA A 12 0.67 -19.15 -11.94
CA ALA A 12 -0.17 -18.60 -13.00
C ALA A 12 -1.43 -17.93 -12.44
N LYS A 13 -2.15 -18.59 -11.53
CA LYS A 13 -3.33 -18.03 -10.85
C LYS A 13 -2.98 -16.75 -10.07
N ASN A 14 -1.86 -16.73 -9.35
CA ASN A 14 -1.40 -15.55 -8.63
C ASN A 14 -1.07 -14.38 -9.57
N ARG A 15 -0.44 -14.65 -10.72
CA ARG A 15 -0.17 -13.62 -11.73
C ARG A 15 -1.46 -13.05 -12.29
N GLU A 16 -2.44 -13.90 -12.61
CA GLU A 16 -3.72 -13.45 -13.12
C GLU A 16 -4.50 -12.62 -12.09
N TYR A 17 -4.50 -13.06 -10.82
CA TYR A 17 -5.09 -12.30 -9.71
C TYR A 17 -4.45 -10.92 -9.59
N LYS A 18 -3.11 -10.84 -9.58
CA LYS A 18 -2.38 -9.57 -9.53
C LYS A 18 -2.71 -8.67 -10.72
N ARG A 19 -2.85 -9.25 -11.92
CA ARG A 19 -3.22 -8.50 -13.13
C ARG A 19 -4.62 -7.92 -13.03
N LYS A 20 -5.61 -8.70 -12.59
CA LYS A 20 -7.01 -8.28 -12.45
C LYS A 20 -7.20 -7.26 -11.32
N ASN A 21 -6.40 -7.34 -10.25
CA ASN A 21 -6.53 -6.52 -9.05
C ASN A 21 -5.41 -5.48 -8.90
N ARG A 22 -4.76 -5.09 -10.00
CA ARG A 22 -3.54 -4.26 -9.97
C ARG A 22 -3.71 -2.98 -9.17
N GLU A 23 -4.75 -2.20 -9.44
CA GLU A 23 -4.97 -0.92 -8.76
C GLU A 23 -5.30 -1.10 -7.27
N LYS A 24 -6.14 -2.09 -6.92
CA LYS A 24 -6.43 -2.41 -5.52
C LYS A 24 -5.16 -2.77 -4.76
N LEU A 25 -4.32 -3.63 -5.33
CA LEU A 25 -3.06 -4.04 -4.70
C LEU A 25 -2.06 -2.87 -4.60
N LYS A 26 -2.04 -1.98 -5.59
CA LYS A 26 -1.22 -0.77 -5.57
C LYS A 26 -1.62 0.14 -4.41
N ILE A 27 -2.91 0.45 -4.27
CA ILE A 27 -3.44 1.27 -3.16
C ILE A 27 -3.16 0.60 -1.81
N GLN A 28 -3.38 -0.72 -1.71
CA GLN A 28 -3.06 -1.48 -0.49
C GLN A 28 -1.57 -1.37 -0.12
N THR A 29 -0.69 -1.49 -1.12
CA THR A 29 0.76 -1.38 -0.91
C THR A 29 1.13 0.01 -0.39
N TYR A 30 0.58 1.07 -0.98
CA TYR A 30 0.81 2.44 -0.51
C TYR A 30 0.34 2.64 0.93
N ARG A 31 -0.85 2.13 1.28
CA ARG A 31 -1.35 2.19 2.66
C ARG A 31 -0.40 1.48 3.63
N SER A 32 0.01 0.26 3.32
CA SER A 32 0.91 -0.52 4.19
C SER A 32 2.28 0.15 4.33
N HIS A 33 2.86 0.67 3.24
CA HIS A 33 4.14 1.37 3.28
C HIS A 33 4.05 2.69 4.05
N GLY A 34 2.99 3.47 3.86
CA GLY A 34 2.79 4.71 4.61
C GLY A 34 2.69 4.46 6.12
N LEU A 35 1.94 3.42 6.53
CA LEU A 35 1.85 3.03 7.93
C LEU A 35 3.19 2.58 8.51
N LEU A 36 3.96 1.79 7.75
CA LEU A 36 5.28 1.36 8.15
C LEU A 36 6.22 2.56 8.31
N TYR A 37 6.23 3.47 7.35
CA TYR A 37 7.07 4.66 7.39
C TYR A 37 6.75 5.52 8.63
N ILE A 38 5.47 5.81 8.87
CA ILE A 38 5.04 6.61 10.03
C ILE A 38 5.46 5.96 11.36
N ARG A 39 5.45 4.63 11.44
CA ARG A 39 5.78 3.90 12.69
C ARG A 39 7.28 3.78 12.93
N GLU A 40 8.04 3.45 11.90
CA GLU A 40 9.43 2.98 12.05
C GLU A 40 10.47 3.99 11.57
N HIS A 41 10.09 4.94 10.72
CA HIS A 41 11.05 5.78 9.98
C HIS A 41 10.78 7.28 10.06
N ALA A 42 9.54 7.70 10.31
CA ALA A 42 9.17 9.10 10.26
C ALA A 42 9.85 9.93 11.35
N THR A 43 10.39 11.07 10.94
CA THR A 43 10.94 12.08 11.84
C THR A 43 9.85 13.00 12.38
N LEU A 44 10.17 13.82 13.38
CA LEU A 44 9.23 14.81 13.90
C LEU A 44 8.78 15.82 12.84
N GLU A 45 9.63 16.13 11.87
CA GLU A 45 9.32 17.03 10.76
C GLU A 45 8.33 16.37 9.79
N ASP A 46 8.59 15.12 9.39
CA ASP A 46 7.67 14.33 8.55
C ASP A 46 6.28 14.26 9.19
N LEU A 47 6.21 14.01 10.50
CA LEU A 47 4.94 13.94 11.21
C LEU A 47 4.19 15.27 11.22
N LYS A 48 4.88 16.41 11.25
CA LYS A 48 4.24 17.73 11.13
C LYS A 48 3.70 17.96 9.72
N GLU A 49 4.47 17.59 8.70
CA GLU A 49 4.03 17.68 7.31
C GLU A 49 2.81 16.79 7.06
N PHE A 50 2.85 15.53 7.46
CA PHE A 50 1.74 14.59 7.29
C PHE A 50 0.47 15.05 7.99
N LYS A 51 0.56 15.65 9.18
CA LYS A 51 -0.61 16.23 9.86
C LYS A 51 -1.30 17.30 9.03
N LYS A 52 -0.54 18.18 8.36
CA LYS A 52 -1.10 19.21 7.49
C LYS A 52 -1.83 18.58 6.29
N ILE A 53 -1.20 17.60 5.65
CA ILE A 53 -1.79 16.87 4.52
C ILE A 53 -3.08 16.15 4.93
N ILE A 54 -3.09 15.52 6.11
CA ILE A 54 -4.27 14.85 6.66
C ILE A 54 -5.39 15.86 6.89
N GLU A 55 -5.10 16.99 7.54
CA GLU A 55 -6.09 18.03 7.82
C GLU A 55 -6.71 18.59 6.52
N ASP A 56 -5.89 18.87 5.51
CA ASP A 56 -6.37 19.35 4.21
C ASP A 56 -7.27 18.31 3.53
N LYS A 57 -6.93 17.02 3.62
CA LYS A 57 -7.75 15.94 3.04
C LYS A 57 -9.05 15.72 3.81
N GLU A 58 -9.03 15.83 5.14
CA GLU A 58 -10.23 15.74 5.97
C GLU A 58 -11.20 16.88 5.64
N LYS A 59 -10.70 18.11 5.44
CA LYS A 59 -11.52 19.24 4.99
C LYS A 59 -12.16 19.00 3.63
N GLU A 60 -11.40 18.49 2.66
CA GLU A 60 -11.94 18.11 1.34
C GLU A 60 -13.09 17.12 1.49
N LEU A 61 -12.90 16.06 2.28
CA LEU A 61 -13.89 14.99 2.44
C LEU A 61 -15.11 15.35 3.31
N LEU A 62 -14.98 16.34 4.20
CA LEU A 62 -16.09 16.84 5.03
C LEU A 62 -16.90 17.94 4.33
N SER A 63 -16.35 18.52 3.25
CA SER A 63 -17.02 19.56 2.46
C SER A 63 -17.84 18.98 1.30
N ASP A 64 -17.68 17.69 1.00
CA ASP A 64 -18.47 16.87 0.06
C ASP A 64 -19.59 16.11 0.79
#